data_AF-A0A2Z6CS94-F1
#
_entry.id   AF-A0A2Z6CS94-F1
#
_cell.length_a   1.000
_cell.length_b   1.000
_cell.length_c   1.000
_cell.angle_alpha   90.00
_cell.angle_beta   90.00
_cell.angle_gamma   90.00
#
_symmetry.space_group_name_H-M   'P 1'
#
loop_
_entity.id
_entity.type
_entity.pdbx_description
1 polymer ?
#
loop_
_entity_poly.entity_id
_entity_poly.type
_entity_poly.pdbx_seq_one_letter_code
_entity_poly.pdbx_strand_id
1 'polypeptide(L)'
;MPDSLMYQQDNFVVLETNQPEQFLTAQALFEKLKTVLQTIDTQDLPPDLQNIDSLEAKVQYLIDTSCELDIGTGQYLQWYAVRLEK
;
A
#
# COMPACT_ATOMS: atom_id res chain seq x y z
N MET A 1 -13.21 6.87 29.41
CA MET A 1 -13.08 7.10 27.96
C MET A 1 -12.53 5.81 27.39
N PRO A 2 -13.33 4.97 26.70
CA PRO A 2 -12.83 3.74 26.13
C PRO A 2 -11.98 4.12 24.92
N ASP A 3 -10.70 3.81 25.05
CA ASP A 3 -9.67 3.91 24.03
C ASP A 3 -10.15 3.10 22.81
N SER A 4 -10.47 3.80 21.72
CA SER A 4 -11.09 3.23 20.50
C SER A 4 -10.06 2.49 19.64
N LEU A 5 -9.26 1.64 20.29
CA LEU A 5 -8.12 0.91 19.77
C LEU A 5 -8.44 -0.57 19.53
N MET A 6 -9.72 -0.93 19.35
CA MET A 6 -10.09 -2.35 19.39
C MET A 6 -9.91 -3.11 18.08
N TYR A 7 -10.09 -2.54 16.87
CA TYR A 7 -9.98 -3.35 15.63
C TYR A 7 -9.71 -2.52 14.36
N GLN A 8 -8.54 -1.87 14.25
CA GLN A 8 -8.10 -1.33 12.95
C GLN A 8 -6.67 -1.74 12.60
N GLN A 9 -6.22 -2.89 13.08
CA GLN A 9 -5.12 -3.60 12.42
C GLN A 9 -5.72 -4.46 11.30
N ASP A 10 -6.17 -3.80 10.22
CA ASP A 10 -6.26 -4.49 8.93
C ASP A 10 -4.86 -5.05 8.66
N ASN A 11 -4.80 -6.39 8.58
CA ASN A 11 -3.60 -7.07 8.16
C ASN A 11 -3.64 -7.09 6.64
N PHE A 12 -2.52 -6.80 6.01
CA PHE A 12 -2.37 -6.77 4.57
C PHE A 12 -1.41 -7.88 4.19
N VAL A 13 -1.82 -8.72 3.25
CA VAL A 13 -0.93 -9.68 2.60
C VAL A 13 -0.28 -8.98 1.44
N VAL A 14 1.03 -8.78 1.50
CA VAL A 14 1.83 -8.18 0.43
C VAL A 14 2.53 -9.27 -0.36
N LEU A 15 2.37 -9.21 -1.67
CA LEU A 15 3.04 -10.06 -2.65
C LEU A 15 4.04 -9.19 -3.42
N GLU A 16 5.28 -9.64 -3.49
CA GLU A 16 6.32 -8.98 -4.26
C GLU A 16 6.92 -9.97 -5.25
N THR A 17 7.40 -9.46 -6.37
CA THR A 17 8.07 -10.29 -7.36
C THR A 17 9.29 -11.01 -6.75
N ASN A 18 9.35 -12.33 -6.92
CA ASN A 18 10.37 -13.23 -6.34
C ASN A 18 10.35 -13.40 -4.82
N GLN A 19 9.32 -12.94 -4.11
CA GLN A 19 9.20 -13.12 -2.65
C GLN A 19 7.90 -13.84 -2.28
N PRO A 20 7.90 -14.60 -1.17
CA PRO A 20 6.66 -15.18 -0.64
C PRO A 20 5.74 -14.10 -0.08
N GLU A 21 4.47 -14.47 0.08
CA GLU A 21 3.43 -13.61 0.67
C GLU A 21 3.82 -13.19 2.10
N GLN A 22 3.82 -11.88 2.37
CA GLN A 22 4.17 -11.31 3.68
C GLN A 22 2.98 -10.62 4.32
N PHE A 23 2.71 -10.93 5.59
CA PHE A 23 1.69 -10.24 6.37
C PHE A 23 2.27 -8.97 6.99
N LEU A 24 1.78 -7.82 6.55
CA LEU A 24 2.12 -6.50 7.07
C LEU A 24 0.90 -5.86 7.72
N THR A 25 1.12 -4.94 8.66
CA THR A 25 0.05 -4.07 9.15
C THR A 25 -0.20 -2.93 8.18
N ALA A 26 -1.37 -2.29 8.27
CA ALA A 26 -1.70 -1.08 7.51
C ALA A 26 -0.57 -0.04 7.51
N GLN A 27 0.01 0.25 8.68
CA GLN A 27 1.13 1.19 8.83
C GLN A 27 2.39 0.73 8.11
N ALA A 28 2.76 -0.56 8.23
CA ALA A 28 3.95 -1.08 7.59
C ALA A 28 3.83 -1.11 6.06
N LEU A 29 2.65 -1.49 5.54
CA LEU A 29 2.34 -1.39 4.11
C LEU A 29 2.42 0.06 3.63
N PHE A 30 1.86 0.99 4.40
CA PHE A 30 1.84 2.40 4.07
C PHE A 30 3.25 3.00 3.95
N GLU A 31 4.12 2.76 4.94
CA GLU A 31 5.52 3.19 4.93
C GLU A 31 6.30 2.58 3.75
N LYS A 32 6.01 1.31 3.42
CA LYS A 32 6.62 0.60 2.30
C LYS A 32 6.20 1.19 0.96
N LEU A 33 4.90 1.38 0.75
CA LEU A 33 4.36 2.05 -0.44
C LEU A 33 4.88 3.47 -0.57
N LYS A 34 4.99 4.21 0.54
CA LYS A 34 5.56 5.56 0.58
C LYS A 34 7.00 5.57 0.05
N THR A 35 7.84 4.65 0.55
CA THR A 35 9.22 4.49 0.08
C THR A 35 9.28 4.12 -1.40
N VAL A 36 8.43 3.18 -1.82
CA VAL A 36 8.32 2.75 -3.22
C VAL A 36 7.90 3.91 -4.13
N LEU A 37 6.90 4.69 -3.74
CA LEU A 37 6.46 5.89 -4.47
C LEU A 37 7.52 7.00 -4.52
N GLN A 38 8.49 7.02 -3.59
CA GLN A 38 9.64 7.93 -3.69
C GLN A 38 10.71 7.43 -4.66
N THR A 39 10.79 6.12 -4.89
CA THR A 39 11.70 5.51 -5.87
C THR A 39 11.12 5.45 -7.27
N ILE A 40 9.79 5.35 -7.40
CA ILE A 40 9.07 5.40 -8.67
C ILE A 40 9.00 6.84 -9.14
N ASP A 41 9.23 7.03 -10.43
CA ASP A 41 9.14 8.33 -11.06
C ASP A 41 7.68 8.76 -11.22
N THR A 42 7.35 10.02 -10.93
CA THR A 42 5.96 10.51 -10.96
C THR A 42 5.29 10.39 -12.33
N GLN A 43 6.08 10.29 -13.40
CA GLN A 43 5.64 10.03 -14.77
C GLN A 43 5.10 8.61 -15.00
N ASP A 44 5.50 7.64 -14.17
CA ASP A 44 5.03 6.25 -14.24
C ASP A 44 3.75 6.04 -13.42
N LEU A 45 3.44 6.99 -12.53
CA LEU A 45 2.22 6.95 -11.73
C LEU A 45 0.98 7.25 -12.59
N PRO A 46 -0.16 6.58 -12.30
CA PRO A 46 -1.42 6.92 -12.93
C PRO A 46 -1.79 8.41 -12.69
N PRO A 47 -2.52 9.02 -13.65
CA PRO A 47 -2.83 10.44 -13.61
C PRO A 47 -3.62 10.85 -12.36
N ASP A 48 -4.41 9.95 -11.78
CA ASP A 48 -5.12 10.19 -10.51
C ASP A 48 -4.16 10.49 -9.35
N LEU A 49 -3.03 9.77 -9.27
CA LEU A 49 -2.00 10.02 -8.27
C LEU A 49 -1.15 11.25 -8.59
N GLN A 50 -1.03 11.62 -9.87
CA GLN A 50 -0.30 12.84 -10.26
C GLN A 50 -1.03 14.11 -9.78
N ASN A 51 -2.36 14.07 -9.66
CA ASN A 51 -3.18 15.18 -9.16
C ASN A 51 -3.09 15.39 -7.64
N ILE A 52 -2.48 14.46 -6.91
CA ILE A 52 -2.34 14.54 -5.46
C ILE A 52 -0.97 15.12 -5.13
N ASP A 53 -0.89 16.22 -4.38
CA ASP A 53 0.41 16.78 -3.97
C ASP A 53 1.07 15.99 -2.83
N SER A 54 0.26 15.42 -1.92
CA SER A 54 0.78 14.72 -0.74
C SER A 54 1.10 13.26 -1.04
N LEU A 55 2.34 12.85 -0.83
CA LEU A 55 2.79 11.46 -0.94
C LEU A 55 1.93 10.51 -0.08
N GLU A 56 1.57 10.93 1.13
CA GLU A 56 0.73 10.17 2.05
C GLU A 56 -0.68 9.96 1.50
N ALA A 57 -1.27 11.00 0.91
CA ALA A 57 -2.57 10.91 0.26
C ALA A 57 -2.49 10.04 -1.01
N LYS A 58 -1.37 10.08 -1.75
CA LYS A 58 -1.13 9.15 -2.88
C LYS A 58 -1.17 7.72 -2.41
N VAL A 59 -0.37 7.37 -1.40
CA VAL A 59 -0.31 6.01 -0.84
C VAL A 59 -1.69 5.57 -0.40
N GLN A 60 -2.42 6.42 0.34
CA GLN A 60 -3.73 6.07 0.87
C GLN A 60 -4.77 5.86 -0.24
N TYR A 61 -4.77 6.75 -1.24
CA TYR A 61 -5.61 6.60 -2.43
C TYR A 61 -5.28 5.31 -3.19
N LEU A 62 -3.98 4.99 -3.29
CA LEU A 62 -3.49 3.78 -3.93
C LEU A 62 -4.00 2.55 -3.18
N ILE A 63 -3.95 2.51 -1.85
CA ILE A 63 -4.45 1.38 -1.04
C ILE A 63 -5.98 1.24 -1.15
N ASP A 64 -6.72 2.35 -1.26
CA ASP A 64 -8.20 2.35 -1.31
C ASP A 64 -8.74 2.01 -2.70
N THR A 65 -8.08 2.51 -3.74
CA THR A 65 -8.54 2.40 -5.15
C THR A 65 -7.89 1.23 -5.87
N SER A 66 -6.65 0.88 -5.48
CA SER A 66 -5.84 -0.14 -6.12
C SER A 66 -5.34 -1.17 -5.10
N CYS A 67 -5.20 -2.42 -5.55
CA CYS A 67 -4.60 -3.49 -4.75
C CYS A 67 -3.25 -3.94 -5.32
N GLU A 68 -2.76 -3.23 -6.33
CA GLU A 68 -1.52 -3.51 -7.04
C GLU A 68 -0.84 -2.22 -7.48
N LEU A 69 0.49 -2.25 -7.50
CA LEU A 69 1.37 -1.20 -7.96
C LEU A 69 2.47 -1.85 -8.80
N ASP A 70 2.60 -1.41 -10.04
CA ASP A 70 3.80 -1.69 -10.81
C ASP A 70 4.92 -0.79 -10.30
N ILE A 71 6.06 -1.40 -9.93
CA ILE A 71 7.20 -0.70 -9.34
C ILE A 71 8.23 -0.32 -10.42
N GLY A 72 7.96 -0.65 -11.68
CA GLY A 72 8.92 -0.60 -12.76
C GLY A 72 9.99 -1.69 -12.62
N THR A 73 10.80 -1.87 -13.66
CA THR A 73 11.88 -2.89 -13.70
C THR A 73 11.38 -4.35 -13.72
N GLY A 74 10.10 -4.57 -14.11
CA GLY A 74 9.48 -5.89 -14.11
C GLY A 74 9.15 -6.42 -12.71
N GLN A 75 9.12 -5.52 -11.73
CA GLN A 75 8.72 -5.80 -10.36
C GLN A 75 7.33 -5.22 -10.10
N TYR A 76 6.49 -6.01 -9.44
CA TYR A 76 5.16 -5.65 -9.01
C TYR A 76 5.05 -5.80 -7.49
N LEU A 77 4.23 -4.95 -6.89
CA LEU A 77 3.78 -5.03 -5.52
C LEU A 77 2.26 -5.21 -5.54
N GLN A 78 1.74 -6.27 -4.93
CA GLN A 78 0.30 -6.41 -4.71
C GLN A 78 0.04 -6.51 -3.22
N TRP A 79 -1.08 -5.97 -2.75
CA TRP A 79 -1.50 -6.10 -1.37
C TRP A 79 -2.99 -6.38 -1.27
N TYR A 80 -3.35 -7.22 -0.30
CA TYR A 80 -4.72 -7.62 -0.05
C TYR A 80 -5.05 -7.37 1.42
N ALA A 81 -6.07 -6.56 1.67
CA ALA A 81 -6.62 -6.41 3.02
C ALA A 81 -7.29 -7.72 3.43
N VAL A 82 -6.76 -8.37 4.47
CA VAL A 82 -7.36 -9.57 5.06
C VAL A 82 -8.02 -9.22 6.37
N ARG A 83 -9.34 -9.44 6.43
CA ARG A 83 -10.07 -9.43 7.69
C ARG A 83 -10.01 -10.83 8.27
N LEU A 84 -9.34 -10.95 9.42
CA LEU A 84 -9.40 -12.14 10.25
C LEU A 84 -10.78 -12.19 10.91
N GLU A 85 -11.77 -12.69 10.16
CA GLU A 85 -13.06 -13.10 10.73
C GLU A 85 -12.89 -14.43 11.47
N LYS A 86 -13.48 -14.50 12.66
CA LYS A 86 -13.17 -15.46 13.72
C LYS A 86 -13.85 -16.82 13.54
#